data_AF-A0A351QZT5-F1
#
_entry.id   AF-A0A351QZT5-F1
#
_cell.length_a   1.000
_cell.length_b   1.000
_cell.length_c   1.000
_cell.angle_alpha   90.00
_cell.angle_beta   90.00
_cell.angle_gamma   90.00
#
_symmetry.space_group_name_H-M   'P 1'
#
loop_
_entity.id
_entity.type
_entity.pdbx_description
1 polymer ?
#
loop_
_entity_poly.entity_id
_entity_poly.type
_entity_poly.pdbx_seq_one_letter_code
_entity_poly.pdbx_strand_id
1 'polypeptide(L)'
;MKKEQTCNFYIYPNGIYFNFTLGNKVYFSLENLRQVKCDGVTLEIYIRNEEMIKIEIDKEKKLSQAYNVLRKKLGLSPQKLEGEKIKELENKRKEEEKELEKARKKEEREWRKEERRRRIMASNPGFGNRLQSTNINVDDNVARCPKCGSVSITADKKGFSLAKGALGVATVGAYGAIAAGHGKNKVICTCLK
;
A
#
# COMPACT_ATOMS: atom_id res chain seq x y z
N MET A 1 -44.93 -20.03 -4.93
CA MET A 1 -43.69 -20.58 -5.52
C MET A 1 -43.00 -19.47 -6.29
N LYS A 2 -41.81 -19.02 -5.87
CA LYS A 2 -40.97 -18.17 -6.73
C LYS A 2 -40.42 -19.07 -7.83
N LYS A 3 -40.88 -18.88 -9.07
CA LYS A 3 -40.32 -19.57 -10.23
C LYS A 3 -39.06 -18.82 -10.65
N GLU A 4 -37.92 -19.24 -10.12
CA GLU A 4 -36.62 -18.79 -10.61
C GLU A 4 -36.39 -19.45 -11.97
N GLN A 5 -36.30 -18.63 -13.02
CA GLN A 5 -36.02 -19.09 -14.37
C GLN A 5 -34.75 -18.40 -14.85
N THR A 6 -33.83 -19.19 -15.39
CA THR A 6 -32.65 -18.67 -16.07
C THR A 6 -33.04 -18.13 -17.45
N CYS A 7 -32.47 -16.99 -17.81
CA CYS A 7 -32.71 -16.37 -19.10
C CYS A 7 -31.42 -15.75 -19.65
N ASN A 8 -31.31 -15.74 -20.98
CA ASN A 8 -30.36 -14.88 -21.65
C ASN A 8 -31.00 -13.50 -21.83
N PHE A 9 -30.27 -12.46 -21.41
CA PHE A 9 -30.71 -11.08 -21.45
C PHE A 9 -29.89 -10.30 -22.49
N TYR A 10 -30.59 -9.64 -23.41
CA TYR A 10 -30.00 -8.87 -24.51
C TYR A 10 -30.56 -7.46 -24.54
N ILE A 11 -29.67 -6.49 -24.72
CA ILE A 11 -30.05 -5.07 -24.86
C ILE A 11 -29.86 -4.67 -26.32
N TYR A 12 -30.95 -4.29 -26.97
CA TYR A 12 -30.97 -3.83 -28.36
C TYR A 12 -31.11 -2.30 -28.45
N PRO A 13 -30.92 -1.72 -29.64
CA PRO A 13 -31.21 -0.30 -29.88
C PRO A 13 -32.60 0.13 -29.41
N ASN A 14 -33.63 -0.66 -29.73
CA ASN A 14 -35.04 -0.28 -29.60
C ASN A 14 -35.75 -0.94 -28.41
N GLY A 15 -35.04 -1.70 -27.57
CA GLY A 15 -35.67 -2.43 -26.47
C GLY A 15 -34.75 -3.45 -25.82
N ILE A 16 -35.34 -4.27 -24.96
CA ILE A 16 -34.69 -5.39 -24.28
C ILE A 16 -35.37 -6.70 -24.65
N TYR A 17 -34.59 -7.77 -24.66
CA TYR A 17 -35.04 -9.09 -25.06
C TYR A 17 -34.58 -10.13 -24.05
N PHE A 18 -35.54 -10.96 -23.62
CA PHE A 18 -35.35 -12.07 -22.71
C PHE A 18 -35.62 -13.37 -23.45
N ASN A 19 -34.66 -14.30 -23.36
CA ASN A 19 -34.80 -15.64 -23.87
C ASN A 19 -34.70 -16.63 -22.72
N PHE A 20 -35.84 -17.06 -22.19
CA PHE A 20 -35.92 -17.98 -21.06
C PHE A 20 -35.59 -19.40 -21.51
N THR A 21 -34.83 -20.14 -20.71
CA THR A 21 -34.40 -21.50 -21.04
C THR A 21 -35.57 -22.46 -21.26
N LEU A 22 -36.73 -22.18 -20.66
CA LEU A 22 -37.97 -22.96 -20.80
C LEU A 22 -38.88 -22.46 -21.93
N GLY A 23 -38.34 -21.76 -22.93
CA GLY A 23 -38.97 -21.57 -24.25
C GLY A 23 -39.71 -20.26 -24.47
N ASN A 24 -40.01 -19.50 -23.41
CA ASN A 24 -40.62 -18.20 -23.57
C ASN A 24 -39.59 -17.16 -23.99
N LYS A 25 -39.97 -16.34 -24.98
CA LYS A 25 -39.20 -15.19 -25.44
C LYS A 25 -40.04 -13.96 -25.19
N VAL A 26 -39.45 -12.96 -24.55
CA VAL A 26 -40.17 -11.73 -24.18
C VAL A 26 -39.36 -10.54 -24.66
N TYR A 27 -40.03 -9.62 -25.34
CA TYR A 27 -39.44 -8.38 -25.84
C TYR A 27 -40.17 -7.19 -25.23
N PHE A 28 -39.42 -6.22 -24.72
CA PHE A 28 -39.96 -4.96 -24.25
C PHE A 28 -39.35 -3.80 -25.05
N SER A 29 -40.20 -2.99 -25.67
CA SER A 29 -39.79 -1.75 -26.33
C SER A 29 -39.17 -0.79 -25.31
N LEU A 30 -38.16 -0.03 -25.74
CA LEU A 30 -37.50 0.98 -24.90
C LEU A 30 -38.50 2.03 -24.38
N GLU A 31 -39.55 2.34 -25.14
CA GLU A 31 -40.61 3.28 -24.76
C GLU A 31 -41.44 2.82 -23.56
N ASN A 32 -41.51 1.50 -23.35
CA ASN A 32 -42.22 0.90 -22.23
C ASN A 32 -41.37 0.85 -20.97
N LEU A 33 -40.06 1.08 -21.07
CA LEU A 33 -39.16 1.10 -19.92
C LEU A 33 -39.18 2.48 -19.27
N ARG A 34 -39.44 2.55 -17.96
CA ARG A 34 -39.48 3.81 -17.20
C ARG A 34 -38.21 4.08 -16.42
N GLN A 35 -37.74 3.08 -15.68
CA GLN A 35 -36.63 3.23 -14.76
C GLN A 35 -35.85 1.93 -14.71
N VAL A 36 -34.54 2.06 -14.48
CA VAL A 36 -33.67 0.95 -14.12
C VAL A 36 -32.98 1.28 -12.80
N LYS A 37 -32.94 0.31 -11.88
CA LYS A 37 -32.20 0.39 -10.62
C LYS A 37 -31.25 -0.82 -10.50
N CYS A 38 -30.21 -0.67 -9.70
CA CYS A 38 -29.23 -1.71 -9.44
C CYS A 38 -29.03 -1.81 -7.92
N ASP A 39 -29.21 -3.01 -7.36
CA ASP A 39 -29.04 -3.30 -5.92
C ASP A 39 -27.89 -4.29 -5.71
N GLY A 40 -26.70 -3.94 -6.22
CA GLY A 40 -25.44 -4.70 -6.07
C GLY A 40 -25.34 -6.04 -6.81
N VAL A 41 -26.40 -6.84 -6.80
CA VAL A 41 -26.49 -8.18 -7.40
C VAL A 41 -27.69 -8.29 -8.35
N THR A 42 -28.74 -7.49 -8.10
CA THR A 42 -29.97 -7.52 -8.90
C THR A 42 -30.17 -6.26 -9.72
N LEU A 43 -30.55 -6.44 -10.99
CA LEU A 43 -31.02 -5.41 -11.89
C LEU A 43 -32.56 -5.36 -11.81
N GLU A 44 -33.11 -4.20 -11.45
CA GLU A 44 -34.55 -3.97 -11.43
C GLU A 44 -34.95 -3.09 -12.62
N ILE A 45 -35.87 -3.57 -13.46
CA ILE A 45 -36.38 -2.86 -14.63
C ILE A 45 -37.87 -2.59 -14.42
N TYR A 46 -38.25 -1.32 -14.40
CA TYR A 46 -39.62 -0.88 -14.20
C TYR A 46 -40.27 -0.62 -15.55
N ILE A 47 -41.31 -1.40 -15.86
CA ILE A 47 -42.06 -1.31 -17.11
C ILE A 47 -43.35 -0.52 -16.88
N ARG A 48 -43.78 0.23 -17.88
CA ARG A 48 -45.02 1.00 -17.84
C ARG A 48 -46.22 0.06 -17.76
N ASN A 49 -47.06 0.25 -16.74
CA ASN A 49 -48.30 -0.50 -16.52
C ASN A 49 -48.11 -2.02 -16.31
N GLU A 50 -46.90 -2.44 -15.96
CA GLU A 50 -46.57 -3.84 -15.66
C GLU A 50 -45.78 -3.93 -14.35
N GLU A 51 -45.63 -5.15 -13.84
CA GLU A 51 -44.76 -5.40 -12.68
C GLU A 51 -43.28 -5.19 -13.04
N MET A 52 -42.49 -4.85 -12.02
CA MET A 52 -41.04 -4.72 -12.20
C MET A 52 -40.39 -6.08 -12.48
N ILE A 53 -39.45 -6.11 -13.43
CA ILE A 53 -38.62 -7.28 -13.70
C ILE A 53 -37.39 -7.22 -12.81
N LYS A 54 -37.15 -8.28 -12.04
CA LYS A 54 -35.93 -8.49 -11.25
C LYS A 54 -35.07 -9.55 -11.91
N ILE A 55 -33.81 -9.21 -12.16
CA ILE A 55 -32.84 -10.10 -12.79
C ILE A 55 -31.62 -10.16 -11.88
N GLU A 56 -31.26 -11.37 -11.46
CA GLU A 56 -30.00 -11.62 -10.78
C GLU A 56 -28.89 -11.85 -11.80
N ILE A 57 -27.76 -11.18 -11.65
CA ILE A 57 -26.61 -11.31 -12.57
C ILE A 57 -25.37 -11.66 -11.75
N ASP A 58 -24.90 -12.91 -11.86
CA ASP A 58 -23.79 -13.48 -11.08
C ASP A 58 -22.47 -12.68 -11.16
N LYS A 59 -22.26 -11.92 -12.23
CA LYS A 59 -21.02 -11.16 -12.47
C LYS A 59 -21.27 -9.66 -12.33
N GLU A 60 -20.74 -9.05 -11.27
CA GLU A 60 -20.83 -7.61 -10.97
C GLU A 60 -20.42 -6.72 -12.16
N LYS A 61 -19.35 -7.08 -12.88
CA LYS A 61 -18.92 -6.36 -14.09
C LYS A 61 -19.99 -6.36 -15.18
N LYS A 62 -20.68 -7.49 -15.39
CA LYS A 62 -21.77 -7.60 -16.39
C LYS A 62 -23.00 -6.84 -15.94
N LEU A 63 -23.34 -6.90 -14.66
CA LEU A 63 -24.43 -6.12 -14.05
C LEU A 63 -24.21 -4.61 -14.27
N SER A 64 -23.01 -4.13 -13.94
CA SER A 64 -22.62 -2.73 -14.14
C SER A 64 -22.70 -2.29 -15.60
N GLN A 65 -22.24 -3.13 -16.53
CA GLN A 65 -22.35 -2.87 -17.97
C GLN A 65 -23.81 -2.79 -18.41
N ALA A 66 -24.63 -3.77 -18.05
CA ALA A 66 -26.06 -3.80 -18.39
C ALA A 66 -26.80 -2.56 -17.87
N TYR A 67 -26.60 -2.23 -16.59
CA TYR A 67 -27.18 -1.05 -15.95
C TYR A 67 -26.81 0.24 -16.67
N ASN A 68 -25.51 0.45 -16.94
CA ASN A 68 -25.03 1.66 -17.60
C ASN A 68 -25.57 1.81 -19.03
N VAL A 69 -25.64 0.71 -19.79
CA VAL A 69 -26.19 0.72 -21.15
C VAL A 69 -27.68 1.06 -21.13
N LEU A 70 -28.48 0.41 -20.28
CA LEU A 70 -29.92 0.71 -20.16
C LEU A 70 -30.17 2.13 -19.72
N ARG A 71 -29.47 2.58 -18.68
CA ARG A 71 -29.60 3.94 -18.14
C ARG A 71 -29.33 5.00 -19.20
N LYS A 72 -28.24 4.82 -19.98
CA LYS A 72 -27.90 5.70 -21.10
C LYS A 72 -29.00 5.72 -22.16
N LYS A 73 -29.57 4.56 -22.49
CA LYS A 73 -30.64 4.43 -23.49
C LYS A 73 -31.95 5.07 -23.06
N LEU A 74 -32.27 5.02 -21.77
CA LEU A 74 -33.48 5.64 -21.21
C LEU A 74 -33.39 7.17 -21.13
N GLY A 75 -32.28 7.79 -21.55
CA GLY A 75 -32.09 9.23 -21.41
C GLY A 75 -32.08 9.69 -19.96
N LEU A 76 -31.94 8.76 -19.00
CA LEU A 76 -31.81 9.07 -17.59
C LEU A 76 -30.48 9.80 -17.43
N SER A 77 -30.56 11.10 -17.14
CA SER A 77 -29.39 11.94 -16.91
C SER A 77 -28.48 11.28 -15.86
N PRO A 78 -27.17 11.47 -15.95
CA PRO A 78 -26.31 11.07 -14.85
C PRO A 78 -26.81 11.75 -13.57
N GLN A 79 -27.31 10.97 -12.61
CA GLN A 79 -27.29 11.37 -11.21
C GLN A 79 -25.83 11.72 -10.89
N LYS A 80 -25.48 13.00 -11.03
CA LYS A 80 -24.14 13.55 -10.77
C LYS A 80 -23.69 13.26 -9.33
N LEU A 81 -24.64 13.01 -8.42
CA LEU A 81 -24.37 12.76 -7.01
C LEU A 81 -23.74 11.39 -6.68
N GLU A 82 -23.78 10.39 -7.55
CA GLU A 82 -23.26 9.05 -7.21
C GLU A 82 -21.86 8.78 -7.76
N GLY A 83 -21.54 9.27 -8.97
CA GLY A 83 -20.24 9.00 -9.59
C GLY A 83 -19.05 9.65 -8.87
N GLU A 84 -19.25 10.85 -8.33
CA GLU A 84 -18.21 11.56 -7.55
C GLU A 84 -18.04 10.94 -6.16
N LYS A 85 -19.15 10.61 -5.48
CA LYS A 85 -19.11 9.92 -4.18
C LYS A 85 -18.48 8.53 -4.28
N ILE A 86 -18.78 7.77 -5.34
CA ILE A 86 -18.17 6.45 -5.57
C ILE A 86 -16.66 6.60 -5.81
N LYS A 87 -16.22 7.57 -6.61
CA LYS A 87 -14.78 7.84 -6.80
C LYS A 87 -14.10 8.30 -5.52
N GLU A 88 -14.76 9.12 -4.71
CA GLU A 88 -14.24 9.57 -3.42
C GLU A 88 -14.11 8.41 -2.44
N LEU A 89 -15.12 7.52 -2.37
CA LEU A 89 -15.09 6.29 -1.56
C LEU A 89 -14.02 5.30 -2.03
N GLU A 90 -13.84 5.13 -3.35
CA GLU A 90 -12.77 4.30 -3.90
C GLU A 90 -11.38 4.85 -3.59
N ASN A 91 -11.20 6.18 -3.65
CA ASN A 91 -9.94 6.83 -3.29
C ASN A 91 -9.66 6.70 -1.79
N LYS A 92 -10.65 6.93 -0.93
CA LYS A 92 -10.53 6.73 0.52
C LYS A 92 -10.16 5.29 0.88
N ARG A 93 -10.82 4.29 0.27
CA ARG A 93 -10.44 2.87 0.44
C ARG A 93 -9.01 2.58 0.01
N LYS A 94 -8.56 3.14 -1.11
CA LYS A 94 -7.18 2.97 -1.59
C LYS A 94 -6.15 3.64 -0.66
N GLU A 95 -6.49 4.76 -0.04
CA GLU A 95 -5.63 5.40 0.97
C GLU A 95 -5.58 4.57 2.25
N GLU A 96 -6.72 4.12 2.77
CA GLU A 96 -6.80 3.25 3.94
C GLU A 96 -6.01 1.95 3.75
N GLU A 97 -6.12 1.30 2.59
CA GLU A 97 -5.38 0.08 2.27
C GLU A 97 -3.86 0.32 2.23
N LYS A 98 -3.42 1.48 1.71
CA LYS A 98 -2.00 1.86 1.72
C LYS A 98 -1.50 2.14 3.12
N GLU A 99 -2.28 2.80 3.97
CA GLU A 99 -1.91 3.06 5.36
C GLU A 99 -1.85 1.77 6.18
N LEU A 100 -2.81 0.85 5.99
CA LEU A 100 -2.81 -0.47 6.63
C LEU A 100 -1.59 -1.30 6.20
N GLU A 101 -1.24 -1.30 4.91
CA GLU A 101 -0.05 -1.98 4.39
C GLU A 101 1.25 -1.40 4.99
N LYS A 102 1.33 -0.07 5.17
CA LYS A 102 2.46 0.57 5.86
C LYS A 102 2.52 0.18 7.34
N ALA A 103 1.39 0.16 8.03
CA ALA A 103 1.30 -0.25 9.43
C ALA A 103 1.75 -1.71 9.61
N ARG A 104 1.25 -2.63 8.77
CA ARG A 104 1.64 -4.04 8.79
C ARG A 104 3.14 -4.24 8.56
N LYS A 105 3.73 -3.51 7.59
CA LYS A 105 5.19 -3.51 7.36
C LYS A 105 5.98 -2.95 8.54
N LYS A 106 5.43 -1.97 9.28
CA LYS A 106 6.06 -1.40 10.47
C LYS A 106 6.04 -2.40 11.63
N GLU A 107 4.89 -3.01 11.91
CA GLU A 107 4.75 -4.07 12.91
C GLU A 107 5.68 -5.25 12.61
N GLU A 108 5.75 -5.71 11.36
CA GLU A 108 6.64 -6.80 10.97
C GLU A 108 8.13 -6.46 11.22
N ARG A 109 8.53 -5.20 10.95
CA ARG A 109 9.89 -4.73 11.25
C ARG A 109 10.17 -4.68 12.74
N GLU A 110 9.21 -4.24 13.55
CA GLU A 110 9.34 -4.19 15.01
C GLU A 110 9.41 -5.60 15.60
N TRP A 111 8.51 -6.49 15.18
CA TRP A 111 8.56 -7.91 15.50
C TRP A 111 9.92 -8.53 15.17
N ARG A 112 10.46 -8.26 13.97
CA ARG A 112 11.77 -8.81 13.56
C ARG A 112 12.93 -8.27 14.39
N LYS A 113 12.85 -7.03 14.88
CA LYS A 113 13.83 -6.46 15.82
C LYS A 113 13.71 -7.09 17.21
N GLU A 114 12.48 -7.23 17.71
CA GLU A 114 12.19 -7.84 19.01
C GLU A 114 12.62 -9.31 19.02
N GLU A 115 12.30 -10.07 17.99
CA GLU A 115 12.69 -11.47 17.82
C GLU A 115 14.21 -11.63 17.74
N ARG A 116 14.91 -10.72 17.04
CA ARG A 116 16.39 -10.68 17.05
C ARG A 116 16.92 -10.39 18.45
N ARG A 117 16.33 -9.44 19.18
CA ARG A 117 16.72 -9.08 20.55
C ARG A 117 16.51 -10.26 21.49
N ARG A 118 15.36 -10.95 21.38
CA ARG A 118 15.02 -12.15 22.14
C ARG A 118 16.03 -13.27 21.88
N ARG A 119 16.40 -13.52 20.62
CA ARG A 119 17.46 -14.49 20.29
C ARG A 119 18.81 -14.11 20.89
N ILE A 120 19.24 -12.86 20.74
CA ILE A 120 20.52 -12.40 21.32
C ILE A 120 20.54 -12.62 22.84
N MET A 121 19.46 -12.27 23.55
CA MET A 121 19.35 -12.50 24.99
C MET A 121 19.36 -13.99 25.36
N ALA A 122 18.67 -14.83 24.58
CA ALA A 122 18.67 -16.28 24.79
C ALA A 122 20.02 -16.94 24.48
N SER A 123 20.77 -16.44 23.49
CA SER A 123 22.07 -16.96 23.09
C SER A 123 23.22 -16.50 23.99
N ASN A 124 23.03 -15.46 24.81
CA ASN A 124 24.08 -14.94 25.69
C ASN A 124 23.52 -14.54 27.07
N PRO A 125 23.16 -15.51 27.93
CA PRO A 125 22.64 -15.25 29.28
C PRO A 125 23.67 -14.63 30.25
N GLY A 126 24.88 -14.29 29.80
CA GLY A 126 26.00 -13.85 30.65
C GLY A 126 26.64 -12.49 30.33
N PHE A 127 26.14 -11.70 29.37
CA PHE A 127 26.72 -10.38 29.03
C PHE A 127 26.27 -9.24 29.97
N GLY A 128 25.90 -9.57 31.22
CA GLY A 128 25.66 -8.60 32.29
C GLY A 128 26.87 -8.38 33.20
N ASN A 129 27.83 -9.31 33.22
CA ASN A 129 28.86 -9.37 34.28
C ASN A 129 30.29 -9.01 33.83
N ARG A 130 30.50 -8.39 32.66
CA ARG A 130 31.85 -7.99 32.19
C ARG A 130 32.01 -6.48 31.94
N LEU A 131 31.31 -5.67 32.73
CA LEU A 131 31.61 -4.23 32.87
C LEU A 131 31.87 -3.85 34.34
N GLN A 132 32.28 -4.80 35.18
CA GLN A 132 32.73 -4.56 36.55
C GLN A 132 34.17 -5.03 36.74
N SER A 133 35.14 -4.44 36.03
CA SER A 133 36.54 -4.52 36.47
C SER A 133 37.45 -3.48 35.82
N THR A 134 37.15 -2.19 35.95
CA THR A 134 38.24 -1.19 36.00
C THR A 134 37.83 -0.11 36.98
N ASN A 135 38.39 -0.18 38.19
CA ASN A 135 38.50 0.97 39.08
C ASN A 135 39.24 2.09 38.32
N ILE A 136 38.50 2.98 37.67
CA ILE A 136 39.03 4.24 37.17
C ILE A 136 38.34 5.29 38.01
N ASN A 137 39.10 5.94 38.91
CA ASN A 137 38.63 7.11 39.64
C ASN A 137 38.10 8.16 38.63
N VAL A 138 36.79 8.39 38.65
CA VAL A 138 36.07 9.30 37.73
C VAL A 138 35.95 10.68 38.40
N ASP A 139 37.06 11.29 38.80
CA ASP A 139 37.02 12.61 39.46
C ASP A 139 38.04 13.64 38.96
N ASP A 140 38.63 13.40 37.79
CA ASP A 140 39.28 14.48 37.03
C ASP A 140 38.58 14.58 35.68
N ASN A 141 38.10 15.78 35.31
CA ASN A 141 37.51 16.13 33.99
C ASN A 141 38.52 16.00 32.81
N VAL A 142 39.42 15.03 32.86
CA VAL A 142 40.53 14.81 31.94
C VAL A 142 40.23 13.58 31.08
N ALA A 143 40.23 13.75 29.77
CA ALA A 143 40.06 12.65 28.83
C ALA A 143 41.21 11.63 28.98
N ARG A 144 40.86 10.34 29.13
CA ARG A 144 41.81 9.23 29.28
C ARG A 144 41.51 8.13 28.26
N CYS A 145 42.55 7.45 27.80
CA CYS A 145 42.36 6.30 26.93
C CYS A 145 41.83 5.10 27.74
N PRO A 146 40.71 4.47 27.35
CA PRO A 146 40.09 3.37 28.10
C PRO A 146 40.91 2.07 28.05
N LYS A 147 41.92 1.99 27.17
CA LYS A 147 42.79 0.81 27.02
C LYS A 147 44.12 0.95 27.76
N CYS A 148 44.72 2.14 27.72
CA CYS A 148 46.08 2.39 28.21
C CYS A 148 46.12 3.31 29.46
N GLY A 149 45.03 4.04 29.76
CA GLY A 149 44.96 5.01 30.85
C GLY A 149 45.65 6.36 30.58
N SER A 150 46.29 6.55 29.41
CA SER A 150 47.01 7.78 29.10
C SER A 150 46.09 9.00 29.03
N VAL A 151 46.58 10.13 29.54
CA VAL A 151 45.97 11.46 29.39
C VAL A 151 46.48 12.20 28.13
N SER A 152 47.59 11.73 27.56
CA SER A 152 48.13 12.24 26.29
C SER A 152 47.35 11.61 25.13
N ILE A 153 46.41 12.39 24.58
CA ILE A 153 45.54 12.02 23.47
C ILE A 153 45.70 13.06 22.37
N THR A 154 46.04 12.62 21.16
CA THR A 154 46.07 13.49 19.98
C THR A 154 44.87 13.19 19.10
N ALA A 155 44.18 14.23 18.65
CA ALA A 155 43.03 14.14 17.76
C ALA A 155 43.43 14.56 16.35
N ASP A 156 43.57 13.58 15.46
CA ASP A 156 43.91 13.83 14.06
C ASP A 156 42.69 13.66 13.15
N LYS A 157 42.56 14.54 12.15
CA LYS A 157 41.59 14.37 11.06
C LYS A 157 42.20 13.47 10.00
N LYS A 158 42.01 12.16 10.11
CA LYS A 158 42.29 11.21 9.02
C LYS A 158 40.98 10.87 8.30
N GLY A 159 40.77 11.49 7.14
CA GLY A 159 39.61 11.24 6.29
C GLY A 159 39.93 11.43 4.80
N PHE A 160 39.02 10.94 3.95
CA PHE A 160 39.07 11.13 2.50
C PHE A 160 38.93 12.64 2.21
N SER A 161 39.99 13.26 1.68
CA SER A 161 39.94 14.67 1.27
C SER A 161 39.21 14.80 -0.06
N LEU A 162 38.62 15.97 -0.32
CA LEU A 162 38.01 16.30 -1.62
C LEU A 162 38.96 16.01 -2.80
N ALA A 163 40.26 16.25 -2.61
CA ALA A 163 41.30 15.94 -3.60
C ALA A 163 41.43 14.42 -3.87
N LYS A 164 41.35 13.57 -2.84
CA LYS A 164 41.35 12.10 -3.02
C LYS A 164 40.05 11.60 -3.67
N GLY A 165 38.92 12.26 -3.38
CA GLY A 165 37.62 12.02 -4.02
C GLY A 165 37.63 12.32 -5.52
N ALA A 166 38.22 13.45 -5.94
CA ALA A 166 38.31 13.83 -7.34
C ALA A 166 39.10 12.81 -8.18
N LEU A 167 40.20 12.27 -7.64
CA LEU A 167 40.95 11.19 -8.29
C LEU A 167 40.14 9.89 -8.39
N GLY A 168 39.34 9.56 -7.37
CA GLY A 168 38.45 8.38 -7.39
C GLY A 168 37.33 8.49 -8.43
N VAL A 169 36.80 9.70 -8.64
CA VAL A 169 35.80 9.98 -9.70
C VAL A 169 36.43 9.91 -11.09
N ALA A 170 37.66 10.41 -11.26
CA ALA A 170 38.37 10.32 -12.53
C ALA A 170 38.71 8.88 -12.94
N THR A 171 38.94 7.99 -11.96
CA THR A 171 39.34 6.59 -12.21
C THR A 171 38.17 5.60 -12.26
N VAL A 172 37.08 5.82 -11.52
CA VAL A 172 35.96 4.86 -11.37
C VAL A 172 34.58 5.51 -11.67
N GLY A 173 34.56 6.74 -12.18
CA GLY A 173 33.34 7.45 -12.54
C GLY A 173 32.42 7.75 -11.35
N ALA A 174 31.10 7.75 -11.59
CA ALA A 174 30.09 8.14 -10.59
C ALA A 174 30.12 7.30 -9.29
N TYR A 175 30.62 6.06 -9.34
CA TYR A 175 30.80 5.23 -8.14
C TYR A 175 31.88 5.77 -7.19
N GLY A 176 32.92 6.42 -7.73
CA GLY A 176 33.93 7.12 -6.95
C GLY A 176 33.36 8.30 -6.15
N ALA A 177 32.31 8.95 -6.66
CA ALA A 177 31.65 10.07 -5.99
C ALA A 177 30.84 9.64 -4.75
N ILE A 178 30.19 8.48 -4.83
CA ILE A 178 29.39 7.92 -3.72
C ILE A 178 30.30 7.47 -2.56
N ALA A 179 31.48 6.94 -2.87
CA ALA A 179 32.48 6.57 -1.86
C ALA A 179 33.18 7.79 -1.22
N ALA A 180 33.31 8.91 -1.94
CA ALA A 180 33.99 10.12 -1.45
C ALA A 180 33.30 10.77 -0.23
N GLY A 181 32.00 10.52 -0.02
CA GLY A 181 31.26 10.98 1.16
C GLY A 181 31.37 10.07 2.38
N HIS A 182 31.72 8.80 2.19
CA HIS A 182 31.71 7.80 3.26
C HIS A 182 32.98 7.92 4.11
N GLY A 183 32.86 8.53 5.31
CA GLY A 183 33.96 8.67 6.26
C GLY A 183 34.76 9.97 6.18
N LYS A 184 34.23 10.98 5.49
CA LYS A 184 34.76 12.35 5.52
C LYS A 184 34.76 12.88 6.96
N ASN A 185 35.85 13.54 7.37
CA ASN A 185 36.00 14.20 8.68
C ASN A 185 35.86 13.29 9.91
N LYS A 186 36.19 11.99 9.82
CA LYS A 186 36.35 11.18 11.03
C LYS A 186 37.54 11.70 11.83
N VAL A 187 37.27 12.10 13.07
CA VAL A 187 38.31 12.43 14.05
C VAL A 187 38.76 11.12 14.69
N ILE A 188 40.04 10.80 14.55
CA ILE A 188 40.64 9.63 15.19
C ILE A 188 41.47 10.14 16.36
N CYS A 189 41.04 9.78 17.57
CA CYS A 189 41.80 10.04 18.78
C CYS A 189 42.79 8.90 19.01
N THR A 190 44.08 9.23 19.12
CA THR A 190 45.16 8.26 19.34
C THR A 190 45.78 8.48 20.73
N CYS A 191 45.89 7.41 21.54
CA CYS A 191 46.69 7.39 22.78
C CYS A 191 48.17 7.37 22.40
N LEU A 192 48.94 8.38 22.79
CA LEU A 192 50.37 8.53 22.44
C LEU A 192 51.33 7.79 23.38
N LYS A 193 50.82 6.82 24.15
CA LYS A 193 51.49 6.04 25.21
C LYS A 193 52.98 6.34 25.45
#